data_AF-A0A2W0BK87-F1
#
_entry.id   AF-A0A2W0BK87-F1
#
_cell.length_a   1.000
_cell.length_b   1.000
_cell.length_c   1.000
_cell.angle_alpha   90.00
_cell.angle_beta   90.00
_cell.angle_gamma   90.00
#
_symmetry.space_group_name_H-M   'P 1'
#
loop_
_entity.id
_entity.type
_entity.pdbx_description
1 polymer ?
#
loop_
_entity_poly.entity_id
_entity_poly.type
_entity_poly.pdbx_seq_one_letter_code
_entity_poly.pdbx_strand_id
1 'polypeptide(L)'
;VIQLTKKLAGDEANSIEQGFVERLQQAKSNVPEHQNGAEIYSKWVKPMAVGLEQVAAHYAISSLFETGASRYCYTIEPSDYRTSVSGKMHLAVGQAGVCSRITRECDQFTFAVLHMGDHTLSAGVRKGAEQDPYDQTVRELNESFSRADVPAVLRVLEQRFGGATYSLKSLFRDERRRIVDHILESTLQETEASLRTIYEHNAPLMRFLSDSNFPRPKPLALAAEFVLNAALRREFRKDFLDLDEVRKLFNEAKDEGVPLDSAGLAYLMERKLNVLMQQFQRRPQNLGLLRKILSLLELLKDLPFAVNLWKVENLYYQTSKATYPELVSSGAVPAEWSNDFLKLGHALRIRVEAVESRPETQLATAS
;
A
#
# COMPACT_ATOMS: atom_id res chain seq x y z
N VAL A 1 5.27 31.62 -8.74
CA VAL A 1 5.86 32.85 -9.29
C VAL A 1 6.31 33.80 -8.17
N ILE A 2 5.46 34.17 -7.20
CA ILE A 2 5.84 35.04 -6.07
C ILE A 2 7.12 34.57 -5.32
N GLN A 3 7.24 33.27 -5.05
CA GLN A 3 8.42 32.69 -4.37
C GLN A 3 9.73 32.83 -5.18
N LEU A 4 9.65 32.78 -6.52
CA LEU A 4 10.78 33.01 -7.43
C LEU A 4 11.14 34.49 -7.50
N THR A 5 10.13 35.37 -7.59
CA THR A 5 10.31 36.82 -7.59
C THR A 5 10.98 37.28 -6.29
N LYS A 6 10.65 36.67 -5.15
CA LYS A 6 11.30 36.96 -3.86
C LYS A 6 12.77 36.59 -3.80
N LYS A 7 13.18 35.51 -4.48
CA LYS A 7 14.60 35.14 -4.60
C LYS A 7 15.37 36.04 -5.57
N LEU A 8 14.73 36.52 -6.64
CA LEU A 8 15.40 37.25 -7.72
C LEU A 8 15.38 38.78 -7.57
N ALA A 9 14.33 39.35 -6.96
CA ALA A 9 14.07 40.80 -6.96
C ALA A 9 14.10 41.45 -5.56
N GLY A 10 14.40 40.69 -4.50
CA GLY A 10 14.52 41.23 -3.14
C GLY A 10 13.27 42.01 -2.68
N ASP A 11 13.44 43.28 -2.31
CA ASP A 11 12.40 44.14 -1.75
C ASP A 11 11.21 44.40 -2.70
N GLU A 12 11.41 44.35 -4.03
CA GLU A 12 10.32 44.52 -5.00
C GLU A 12 9.31 43.35 -4.98
N ALA A 13 9.72 42.19 -4.49
CA ALA A 13 8.84 41.04 -4.36
C ALA A 13 7.81 41.19 -3.22
N ASN A 14 8.14 41.96 -2.18
CA ASN A 14 7.19 42.27 -1.12
C ASN A 14 6.04 43.15 -1.64
N SER A 15 6.32 44.05 -2.59
CA SER A 15 5.31 44.88 -3.25
C SER A 15 4.33 44.05 -4.09
N ILE A 16 4.84 43.04 -4.81
CA ILE A 16 4.00 42.12 -5.60
C ILE A 16 3.18 41.18 -4.71
N GLU A 17 3.77 40.68 -3.61
CA GLU A 17 3.05 39.85 -2.64
C GLU A 17 1.93 40.68 -1.96
N GLN A 18 2.20 41.92 -1.58
CA GLN A 18 1.20 42.84 -1.01
C GLN A 18 0.06 43.14 -1.98
N GLY A 19 0.35 43.53 -3.22
CA GLY A 19 -0.69 43.79 -4.22
C GLY A 19 -1.53 42.56 -4.57
N PHE A 20 -0.97 41.35 -4.46
CA PHE A 20 -1.71 40.10 -4.62
C PHE A 20 -2.64 39.82 -3.43
N VAL A 21 -2.15 40.02 -2.20
CA VAL A 21 -2.95 39.85 -0.97
C VAL A 21 -4.10 40.85 -0.91
N GLU A 22 -3.88 42.11 -1.32
CA GLU A 22 -4.94 43.13 -1.40
C GLU A 22 -6.06 42.74 -2.37
N ARG A 23 -5.72 42.15 -3.52
CA ARG A 23 -6.72 41.62 -4.46
C ARG A 23 -7.47 40.43 -3.87
N LEU A 24 -6.78 39.54 -3.15
CA LEU A 24 -7.40 38.40 -2.47
C LEU A 24 -8.33 38.80 -1.32
N GLN A 25 -8.08 39.94 -0.68
CA GLN A 25 -8.96 40.47 0.37
C GLN A 25 -10.35 40.82 -0.16
N GLN A 26 -10.48 41.16 -1.45
CA GLN A 26 -11.77 41.44 -2.10
C GLN A 26 -12.63 40.18 -2.30
N ALA A 27 -12.02 38.99 -2.30
CA ALA A 27 -12.73 37.73 -2.37
C ALA A 27 -13.25 37.35 -0.98
N LYS A 28 -14.53 37.65 -0.70
CA LYS A 28 -15.18 37.26 0.56
C LYS A 28 -15.41 35.76 0.62
N SER A 29 -15.08 35.15 1.77
CA SER A 29 -15.34 33.72 1.98
C SER A 29 -16.81 33.49 2.28
N ASN A 30 -17.33 32.35 1.83
CA ASN A 30 -18.64 31.84 2.22
C ASN A 30 -18.62 31.15 3.61
N VAL A 31 -17.44 31.02 4.23
CA VAL A 31 -17.26 30.48 5.59
C VAL A 31 -16.85 31.61 6.54
N PRO A 32 -17.63 31.91 7.60
CA PRO A 32 -17.38 33.03 8.50
C PRO A 32 -15.99 33.01 9.17
N GLU A 33 -15.48 31.81 9.47
CA GLU A 33 -14.18 31.58 10.12
C GLU A 33 -12.96 31.92 9.25
N HIS A 34 -13.16 32.13 7.94
CA HIS A 34 -12.08 32.38 6.99
C HIS A 34 -12.14 33.78 6.40
N GLN A 35 -13.18 34.56 6.70
CA GLN A 35 -13.43 35.97 6.36
C GLN A 35 -13.24 36.34 4.87
N ASN A 36 -12.02 36.28 4.35
CA ASN A 36 -11.64 36.67 3.00
C ASN A 36 -10.49 35.80 2.44
N GLY A 37 -10.22 35.95 1.14
CA GLY A 37 -9.16 35.21 0.44
C GLY A 37 -7.74 35.52 0.95
N ALA A 38 -7.51 36.70 1.55
CA ALA A 38 -6.22 37.06 2.12
C ALA A 38 -5.90 36.26 3.38
N GLU A 39 -6.88 36.05 4.26
CA GLU A 39 -6.73 35.19 5.44
C GLU A 39 -6.49 33.73 5.04
N ILE A 40 -7.22 33.24 4.04
CA ILE A 40 -7.02 31.88 3.51
C ILE A 40 -5.59 31.74 2.96
N TYR A 41 -5.12 32.73 2.18
CA TYR A 41 -3.77 32.71 1.63
C TYR A 41 -2.69 32.74 2.70
N SER A 42 -2.82 33.61 3.70
CA SER A 42 -1.86 33.73 4.81
C SER A 42 -1.84 32.47 5.68
N LYS A 43 -3.01 31.92 6.01
CA LYS A 43 -3.16 30.79 6.92
C LYS A 43 -2.80 29.45 6.28
N TRP A 44 -3.10 29.26 5.00
CA TRP A 44 -3.00 27.94 4.36
C TRP A 44 -2.03 27.90 3.19
N VAL A 45 -1.89 28.96 2.40
CA VAL A 45 -1.10 28.93 1.15
C VAL A 45 0.36 29.33 1.40
N LYS A 46 0.58 30.40 2.17
CA LYS A 46 1.94 30.89 2.48
C LYS A 46 2.81 29.85 3.23
N PRO A 47 2.29 29.10 4.22
CA PRO A 47 3.07 28.05 4.89
C PRO A 47 3.35 26.83 4.02
N MET A 48 2.62 26.66 2.91
CA MET A 48 2.84 25.58 1.94
C MET A 48 3.95 25.89 0.93
N ALA A 49 4.61 27.06 1.02
CA ALA A 49 5.77 27.38 0.20
C ALA A 49 6.97 26.51 0.63
N VAL A 50 7.17 25.42 -0.10
CA VAL A 50 8.22 24.44 0.19
C VAL A 50 9.57 24.93 -0.32
N GLY A 51 10.58 24.92 0.55
CA GLY A 51 11.99 25.11 0.18
C GLY A 51 12.65 23.78 -0.21
N LEU A 52 13.73 23.83 -0.99
CA LEU A 52 14.49 22.63 -1.40
C LEU A 52 14.99 21.81 -0.19
N GLU A 53 15.35 22.48 0.91
CA GLU A 53 15.78 21.84 2.15
C GLU A 53 14.68 20.98 2.77
N GLN A 54 13.44 21.50 2.79
CA GLN A 54 12.29 20.75 3.29
C GLN A 54 12.04 19.50 2.42
N VAL A 55 12.14 19.62 1.09
CA VAL A 55 12.06 18.46 0.16
C VAL A 55 13.15 17.43 0.47
N ALA A 56 14.38 17.87 0.71
CA ALA A 56 15.46 16.98 1.12
C ALA A 56 15.17 16.29 2.46
N ALA A 57 14.54 16.97 3.42
CA ALA A 57 14.11 16.36 4.69
C ALA A 57 13.02 15.30 4.49
N HIS A 58 12.04 15.56 3.63
CA HIS A 58 11.05 14.54 3.27
C HIS A 58 11.70 13.34 2.60
N TYR A 59 12.63 13.58 1.67
CA TYR A 59 13.38 12.51 1.01
C TYR A 59 14.14 11.65 2.02
N ALA A 60 14.92 12.30 2.88
CA ALA A 60 15.71 11.66 3.92
C ALA A 60 14.87 10.75 4.80
N ILE A 61 13.69 11.22 5.23
CA ILE A 61 12.86 10.43 6.14
C ILE A 61 12.25 9.23 5.43
N SER A 62 11.68 9.39 4.23
CA SER A 62 11.07 8.23 3.58
C SER A 62 12.04 7.31 2.88
N SER A 63 13.31 7.70 2.66
CA SER A 63 14.33 6.76 2.17
C SER A 63 14.60 5.61 3.15
N LEU A 64 14.30 5.78 4.44
CA LEU A 64 14.31 4.69 5.43
C LEU A 64 13.21 3.66 5.22
N PHE A 65 12.07 4.05 4.63
CA PHE A 65 10.89 3.20 4.51
C PHE A 65 10.66 2.70 3.08
N GLU A 66 11.00 3.50 2.07
CA GLU A 66 10.75 3.22 0.65
C GLU A 66 11.86 3.81 -0.24
N THR A 67 12.16 3.12 -1.34
CA THR A 67 13.08 3.60 -2.36
C THR A 67 12.30 4.27 -3.52
N GLY A 68 12.46 5.58 -3.68
CA GLY A 68 11.80 6.34 -4.76
C GLY A 68 12.52 7.64 -5.11
N ALA A 69 12.78 7.86 -6.41
CA ALA A 69 13.64 8.95 -6.92
C ALA A 69 12.90 10.22 -7.37
N SER A 70 11.56 10.23 -7.38
CA SER A 70 10.80 11.42 -7.77
C SER A 70 9.68 11.69 -6.78
N ARG A 71 9.54 12.96 -6.36
CA ARG A 71 8.48 13.40 -5.47
C ARG A 71 7.87 14.69 -5.99
N TYR A 72 6.59 14.60 -6.35
CA TYR A 72 5.81 15.74 -6.84
C TYR A 72 6.49 16.45 -8.02
N CYS A 73 6.87 17.71 -7.84
CA CYS A 73 7.53 18.56 -8.83
C CYS A 73 9.06 18.58 -8.68
N TYR A 74 9.65 17.68 -7.88
CA TYR A 74 11.08 17.61 -7.62
C TYR A 74 11.66 16.27 -8.08
N THR A 75 12.85 16.34 -8.66
CA THR A 75 13.70 15.20 -8.99
C THR A 75 14.77 15.07 -7.92
N ILE A 76 14.97 13.87 -7.40
CA ILE A 76 15.94 13.59 -6.35
C ILE A 76 16.93 12.55 -6.85
N GLU A 77 18.21 12.91 -6.83
CA GLU A 77 19.30 12.05 -7.27
C GLU A 77 20.21 11.74 -6.08
N PRO A 78 20.09 10.54 -5.47
CA PRO A 78 20.98 10.15 -4.37
C PRO A 78 22.39 9.94 -4.89
N SER A 79 23.38 10.53 -4.21
CA SER A 79 24.80 10.37 -4.51
C SER A 79 25.52 9.43 -3.55
N ASP A 80 25.10 9.39 -2.28
CA ASP A 80 25.53 8.37 -1.31
C ASP A 80 24.38 8.04 -0.36
N TYR A 81 24.33 6.79 0.09
CA TYR A 81 23.33 6.30 1.04
C TYR A 81 23.89 5.15 1.87
N ARG A 82 24.06 5.38 3.18
CA ARG A 82 24.57 4.40 4.13
C ARG A 82 23.53 4.19 5.22
N THR A 83 23.24 2.93 5.51
CA THR A 83 22.31 2.54 6.56
C THR A 83 23.00 1.72 7.64
N SER A 84 22.53 1.84 8.87
CA SER A 84 22.99 1.08 10.02
C SER A 84 21.78 0.70 10.88
N VAL A 85 21.77 -0.54 11.37
CA VAL A 85 20.65 -1.10 12.15
C VAL A 85 21.19 -1.62 13.48
N SER A 86 20.52 -1.27 14.57
CA SER A 86 20.85 -1.73 15.92
C SER A 86 19.55 -2.05 16.68
N GLY A 87 19.21 -3.33 16.78
CA GLY A 87 17.93 -3.78 17.34
C GLY A 87 16.75 -3.25 16.51
N LYS A 88 15.86 -2.49 17.14
CA LYS A 88 14.74 -1.80 16.46
C LYS A 88 15.12 -0.41 15.90
N MET A 89 16.34 0.06 16.14
CA MET A 89 16.78 1.38 15.68
C MET A 89 17.39 1.31 14.28
N HIS A 90 17.11 2.32 13.46
CA HIS A 90 17.66 2.49 12.12
C HIS A 90 18.26 3.88 11.99
N LEU A 91 19.49 3.95 11.47
CA LEU A 91 20.16 5.19 11.10
C LEU A 91 20.45 5.16 9.60
N ALA A 92 20.05 6.20 8.88
CA ALA A 92 20.45 6.44 7.51
C ALA A 92 21.21 7.76 7.41
N VAL A 93 22.32 7.77 6.68
CA VAL A 93 23.09 8.98 6.37
C VAL A 93 23.41 8.96 4.89
N GLY A 94 23.27 10.10 4.22
CA GLY A 94 23.48 10.16 2.79
C GLY A 94 23.59 11.57 2.23
N GLN A 95 23.78 11.62 0.92
CA GLN A 95 23.75 12.85 0.15
C GLN A 95 22.79 12.68 -1.02
N ALA A 96 22.05 13.74 -1.35
CA ALA A 96 21.16 13.77 -2.49
C ALA A 96 21.12 15.16 -3.14
N GLY A 97 21.14 15.18 -4.46
CA GLY A 97 20.79 16.35 -5.26
C GLY A 97 19.27 16.50 -5.34
N VAL A 98 18.77 17.69 -5.06
CA VAL A 98 17.33 18.01 -5.19
C VAL A 98 17.16 19.09 -6.23
N CYS A 99 16.46 18.76 -7.31
CA CYS A 99 16.20 19.65 -8.43
C CYS A 99 14.70 19.93 -8.57
N SER A 100 14.32 21.19 -8.62
CA SER A 100 12.96 21.62 -8.93
C SER A 100 12.68 21.53 -10.43
N ARG A 101 11.66 20.78 -10.85
CA ARG A 101 11.27 20.68 -12.26
C ARG A 101 10.65 21.97 -12.81
N ILE A 102 10.13 22.82 -11.92
CA ILE A 102 9.48 24.08 -12.29
C ILE A 102 10.51 25.19 -12.40
N THR A 103 11.35 25.36 -11.37
CA THR A 103 12.32 26.46 -11.30
C THR A 103 13.68 26.11 -11.86
N ARG A 104 13.95 24.81 -12.09
CA ARG A 104 15.26 24.24 -12.46
C ARG A 104 16.38 24.51 -11.44
N GLU A 105 16.04 25.02 -10.27
CA GLU A 105 16.98 25.19 -9.17
C GLU A 105 17.37 23.82 -8.63
N CYS A 106 18.68 23.57 -8.54
CA CYS A 106 19.26 22.34 -8.03
C CYS A 106 20.22 22.67 -6.89
N ASP A 107 20.09 21.97 -5.78
CA ASP A 107 20.99 22.06 -4.64
C ASP A 107 21.33 20.66 -4.14
N GLN A 108 22.56 20.48 -3.66
CA GLN A 108 22.99 19.25 -3.02
C GLN A 108 22.76 19.33 -1.51
N PHE A 109 22.23 18.28 -0.92
CA PHE A 109 21.96 18.20 0.51
C PHE A 109 22.63 16.97 1.12
N THR A 110 23.19 17.15 2.30
CA THR A 110 23.54 16.05 3.21
C THR A 110 22.37 15.85 4.17
N PHE A 111 22.01 14.61 4.41
CA PHE A 111 20.95 14.26 5.33
C PHE A 111 21.36 13.12 6.25
N ALA A 112 20.74 13.09 7.43
CA ALA A 112 20.83 11.97 8.36
C ALA A 112 19.47 11.77 9.04
N VAL A 113 19.02 10.54 9.17
CA VAL A 113 17.74 10.19 9.81
C VAL A 113 17.95 9.05 10.79
N LEU A 114 17.45 9.27 12.01
CA LEU A 114 17.39 8.29 13.08
C LEU A 114 15.93 7.91 13.33
N HIS A 115 15.63 6.63 13.19
CA HIS A 115 14.38 6.01 13.63
C HIS A 115 14.65 5.14 14.86
N MET A 116 13.91 5.37 15.94
CA MET A 116 14.13 4.70 17.24
C MET A 116 13.29 3.44 17.42
N GLY A 117 12.64 2.94 16.36
CA GLY A 117 11.88 1.69 16.37
C GLY A 117 10.40 1.82 16.70
N ASP A 118 9.92 3.02 17.02
CA ASP A 118 8.52 3.32 17.30
C ASP A 118 8.02 4.47 16.40
N HIS A 119 7.20 5.38 16.93
CA HIS A 119 6.77 6.59 16.24
C HIS A 119 7.82 7.74 16.26
N THR A 120 8.94 7.55 16.96
CA THR A 120 9.93 8.60 17.18
C THR A 120 10.99 8.55 16.08
N LEU A 121 11.04 9.63 15.30
CA LEU A 121 12.05 9.85 14.28
C LEU A 121 12.63 11.26 14.39
N SER A 122 13.91 11.38 14.08
CA SER A 122 14.61 12.66 13.96
C SER A 122 15.44 12.68 12.70
N ALA A 123 15.30 13.73 11.89
CA ALA A 123 16.08 13.92 10.67
C ALA A 123 16.77 15.28 10.66
N GLY A 124 18.04 15.30 10.31
CA GLY A 124 18.80 16.52 10.03
C GLY A 124 19.03 16.65 8.53
N VAL A 125 18.86 17.86 8.00
CA VAL A 125 19.20 18.19 6.61
C VAL A 125 19.99 19.47 6.56
N ARG A 126 21.00 19.50 5.69
CA ARG A 126 21.86 20.65 5.51
C ARG A 126 22.31 20.72 4.05
N LYS A 127 22.41 21.93 3.52
CA LYS A 127 22.96 22.17 2.18
C LYS A 127 24.45 21.79 2.15
N GLY A 128 24.86 21.02 1.14
CA GLY A 128 26.23 20.58 0.96
C GLY A 128 27.14 21.77 0.66
N ALA A 129 28.19 21.95 1.46
CA ALA A 129 29.28 22.88 1.21
C ALA A 129 30.53 22.10 0.80
N GLU A 130 31.33 22.65 -0.12
CA GLU A 130 32.53 22.00 -0.70
C GLU A 130 33.62 21.62 0.32
N GLN A 131 33.55 22.11 1.57
CA GLN A 131 34.60 21.92 2.59
C GLN A 131 34.15 21.08 3.81
N ASP A 132 32.96 20.47 3.78
CA ASP A 132 32.43 19.76 4.94
C ASP A 132 32.84 18.28 4.95
N PRO A 133 33.43 17.74 6.03
CA PRO A 133 33.85 16.35 6.11
C PRO A 133 32.63 15.45 6.33
N TYR A 134 31.89 15.19 5.25
CA TYR A 134 30.81 14.20 5.18
C TYR A 134 31.23 12.86 5.81
N ASP A 135 32.43 12.38 5.47
CA ASP A 135 32.96 11.13 6.02
C ASP A 135 33.15 11.19 7.54
N GLN A 136 33.50 12.36 8.11
CA GLN A 136 33.61 12.52 9.55
C GLN A 136 32.23 12.48 10.21
N THR A 137 31.23 13.13 9.61
CA THR A 137 29.84 13.09 10.10
C THR A 137 29.28 11.66 10.08
N VAL A 138 29.53 10.91 9.00
CA VAL A 138 29.16 9.50 8.91
C VAL A 138 29.85 8.67 10.00
N ARG A 139 31.15 8.86 10.23
CA ARG A 139 31.89 8.15 11.28
C ARG A 139 31.36 8.45 12.68
N GLU A 140 31.19 9.72 13.03
CA GLU A 140 30.71 10.14 14.36
C GLU A 140 29.30 9.60 14.67
N LEU A 141 28.39 9.68 13.68
CA LEU A 141 27.03 9.15 13.81
C LEU A 141 27.05 7.62 13.96
N ASN A 142 27.83 6.90 13.14
CA ASN A 142 27.92 5.45 13.21
C ASN A 142 28.60 4.96 14.50
N GLU A 143 29.63 5.64 15.00
CA GLU A 143 30.28 5.30 16.26
C GLU A 143 29.33 5.45 17.45
N SER A 144 28.59 6.56 17.49
CA SER A 144 27.60 6.82 18.54
C SER A 144 26.43 5.82 18.47
N PHE A 145 25.97 5.52 17.25
CA PHE A 145 24.90 4.56 17.00
C PHE A 145 25.30 3.12 17.36
N SER A 146 26.55 2.72 17.06
CA SER A 146 27.08 1.39 17.40
C SER A 146 27.13 1.14 18.91
N ARG A 147 27.23 2.21 19.72
CA ARG A 147 27.19 2.15 21.19
C ARG A 147 25.75 2.20 21.75
N ALA A 148 24.73 2.28 20.90
CA ALA A 148 23.33 2.47 21.26
C ALA A 148 23.06 3.72 22.14
N ASP A 149 23.89 4.76 22.02
CA ASP A 149 23.73 6.02 22.76
C ASP A 149 22.85 7.00 21.95
N VAL A 150 21.53 6.85 22.09
CA VAL A 150 20.53 7.70 21.40
C VAL A 150 20.74 9.20 21.69
N PRO A 151 20.95 9.63 22.96
CA PRO A 151 21.25 11.03 23.25
C PRO A 151 22.50 11.56 22.54
N ALA A 152 23.56 10.76 22.41
CA ALA A 152 24.76 11.17 21.67
C ALA A 152 24.47 11.36 20.18
N VAL A 153 23.74 10.43 19.55
CA VAL A 153 23.35 10.56 18.13
C VAL A 153 22.51 11.82 17.90
N LEU A 154 21.55 12.12 18.77
CA LEU A 154 20.73 13.34 18.68
C LEU A 154 21.56 14.62 18.83
N ARG A 155 22.52 14.65 19.75
CA ARG A 155 23.45 15.79 19.88
C ARG A 155 24.30 15.99 18.63
N VAL A 156 24.84 14.91 18.06
CA VAL A 156 25.61 14.99 16.81
C VAL A 156 24.74 15.48 15.65
N LEU A 157 23.48 15.02 15.57
CA LEU A 157 22.50 15.53 14.61
C LEU A 157 22.24 17.03 14.79
N GLU A 158 21.94 17.49 16.01
CA GLU A 158 21.69 18.91 16.27
C GLU A 158 22.92 19.78 15.96
N GLN A 159 24.12 19.34 16.34
CA GLN A 159 25.37 20.07 16.11
C GLN A 159 25.74 20.16 14.62
N ARG A 160 25.62 19.06 13.88
CA ARG A 160 26.02 19.02 12.46
C ARG A 160 25.00 19.64 11.52
N PHE A 161 23.71 19.56 11.87
CA PHE A 161 22.61 20.05 11.03
C PHE A 161 21.97 21.34 11.57
N GLY A 162 22.62 22.04 12.51
CA GLY A 162 22.27 23.40 12.92
C GLY A 162 20.93 23.53 13.65
N GLY A 163 20.50 22.49 14.37
CA GLY A 163 19.26 22.49 15.16
C GLY A 163 17.96 22.35 14.37
N ALA A 164 17.99 22.31 13.03
CA ALA A 164 16.82 22.05 12.20
C ALA A 164 16.54 20.54 12.12
N THR A 165 16.07 19.96 13.23
CA THR A 165 15.65 18.55 13.28
C THR A 165 14.18 18.42 12.86
N TYR A 166 13.95 17.68 11.78
CA TYR A 166 12.63 17.34 11.28
C TYR A 166 12.11 16.09 11.99
N SER A 167 10.84 16.13 12.38
CA SER A 167 10.13 15.00 12.97
C SER A 167 8.99 14.56 12.06
N LEU A 168 8.33 13.46 12.41
CA LEU A 168 7.13 13.00 11.71
C LEU A 168 6.03 14.08 11.61
N LYS A 169 5.95 15.01 12.58
CA LYS A 169 4.99 16.13 12.56
C LYS A 169 5.33 17.20 11.52
N SER A 170 6.61 17.35 11.19
CA SER A 170 7.13 18.31 10.22
C SER A 170 6.96 17.83 8.77
N LEU A 171 6.56 16.57 8.58
CA LEU A 171 6.32 15.98 7.27
C LEU A 171 5.03 16.46 6.63
N PHE A 172 4.97 16.45 5.29
CA PHE A 172 3.74 16.70 4.55
C PHE A 172 2.69 15.68 4.91
N ARG A 173 1.42 16.09 4.84
CA ARG A 173 0.29 15.26 5.28
C ARG A 173 0.28 13.88 4.64
N ASP A 174 0.53 13.81 3.33
CA ASP A 174 0.51 12.54 2.60
C ASP A 174 1.70 11.67 2.96
N GLU A 175 2.88 12.26 3.13
CA GLU A 175 4.10 11.55 3.52
C GLU A 175 4.01 11.02 4.96
N ARG A 176 3.54 11.87 5.88
CA ARG A 176 3.27 11.50 7.26
C ARG A 176 2.27 10.34 7.33
N ARG A 177 1.19 10.40 6.54
CA ARG A 177 0.20 9.32 6.50
C ARG A 177 0.83 8.01 6.03
N ARG A 178 1.62 8.04 4.95
CA ARG A 178 2.31 6.84 4.43
C ARG A 178 3.23 6.20 5.47
N ILE A 179 4.06 6.99 6.14
CA ILE A 179 4.99 6.47 7.15
C ILE A 179 4.23 5.91 8.36
N VAL A 180 3.17 6.60 8.81
CA VAL A 180 2.31 6.09 9.89
C VAL A 180 1.66 4.78 9.48
N ASP A 181 1.12 4.69 8.26
CA ASP A 181 0.52 3.47 7.74
C ASP A 181 1.54 2.31 7.71
N HIS A 182 2.80 2.59 7.34
CA HIS A 182 3.88 1.60 7.35
C HIS A 182 4.25 1.12 8.78
N ILE A 183 4.40 2.04 9.74
CA ILE A 183 4.69 1.70 11.14
C ILE A 183 3.52 0.92 11.77
N LEU A 184 2.29 1.29 11.44
CA LEU A 184 1.10 0.58 11.90
C LEU A 184 1.03 -0.83 11.32
N GLU A 185 1.31 -0.99 10.02
CA GLU A 185 1.31 -2.31 9.37
C GLU A 185 2.33 -3.25 10.03
N SER A 186 3.56 -2.80 10.28
CA SER A 186 4.57 -3.62 10.96
C SER A 186 4.17 -3.98 12.40
N THR A 187 3.63 -3.02 13.15
CA THR A 187 3.14 -3.23 14.52
C THR A 187 1.98 -4.23 14.55
N LEU A 188 1.05 -4.13 13.60
CA LEU A 188 -0.07 -5.07 13.48
C LEU A 188 0.42 -6.49 13.15
N GLN A 189 1.44 -6.63 12.31
CA GLN A 189 2.05 -7.92 12.00
C GLN A 189 2.77 -8.55 13.21
N GLU A 190 3.52 -7.77 13.99
CA GLU A 190 4.13 -8.23 15.25
C GLU A 190 3.06 -8.67 16.27
N THR A 191 1.98 -7.90 16.37
CA THR A 191 0.85 -8.20 17.26
C THR A 191 0.13 -9.48 16.82
N GLU A 192 -0.10 -9.65 15.52
CA GLU A 192 -0.67 -10.88 14.95
C GLU A 192 0.19 -12.10 15.27
N ALA A 193 1.52 -12.01 15.11
CA ALA A 193 2.43 -13.11 15.42
C ALA A 193 2.39 -13.50 16.91
N SER A 194 2.31 -12.50 17.79
CA SER A 194 2.19 -12.73 19.23
C SER A 194 0.86 -13.40 19.59
N LEU A 195 -0.26 -12.90 19.05
CA LEU A 195 -1.59 -13.48 19.26
C LEU A 195 -1.69 -14.90 18.69
N ARG A 196 -1.09 -15.15 17.53
CA ARG A 196 -1.00 -16.49 16.94
C ARG A 196 -0.27 -17.46 17.85
N THR A 197 0.86 -17.05 18.42
CA THR A 197 1.61 -17.90 19.37
C THR A 197 0.77 -18.25 20.59
N ILE A 198 0.03 -17.28 21.15
CA ILE A 198 -0.88 -17.50 22.27
C ILE A 198 -1.99 -18.48 21.86
N TYR A 199 -2.59 -18.28 20.69
CA TYR A 199 -3.65 -19.14 20.18
C TYR A 199 -3.17 -20.58 19.96
N GLU A 200 -2.09 -20.78 19.20
CA GLU A 200 -1.56 -22.11 18.88
C GLU A 200 -1.19 -22.91 20.13
N HIS A 201 -0.60 -22.25 21.13
CA HIS A 201 -0.26 -22.89 22.40
C HIS A 201 -1.49 -23.36 23.18
N ASN A 202 -2.61 -22.65 23.06
CA ASN A 202 -3.85 -22.93 23.79
C ASN A 202 -4.91 -23.65 22.96
N ALA A 203 -4.68 -23.90 21.67
CA ALA A 203 -5.63 -24.55 20.77
C ALA A 203 -6.11 -25.94 21.25
N PRO A 204 -5.25 -26.83 21.82
CA PRO A 204 -5.74 -28.09 22.39
C PRO A 204 -6.72 -27.90 23.56
N LEU A 205 -6.45 -26.93 24.44
CA LEU A 205 -7.34 -26.60 25.56
C LEU A 205 -8.65 -26.00 25.06
N MET A 206 -8.60 -25.10 24.07
CA MET A 206 -9.78 -24.49 23.47
C MET A 206 -10.69 -25.53 22.82
N ARG A 207 -10.12 -26.49 22.07
CA ARG A 207 -10.87 -27.62 21.51
C ARG A 207 -11.52 -28.48 22.59
N PHE A 208 -10.79 -28.83 23.65
CA PHE A 208 -11.35 -29.57 24.78
C PHE A 208 -12.54 -28.85 25.43
N LEU A 209 -12.44 -27.52 25.60
CA LEU A 209 -13.52 -26.72 26.17
C LEU A 209 -14.75 -26.70 25.24
N SER A 210 -14.55 -26.57 23.93
CA SER A 210 -15.63 -26.64 22.93
C SER A 210 -16.32 -28.00 22.92
N ASP A 211 -15.55 -29.10 22.88
CA ASP A 211 -16.08 -30.47 22.86
C ASP A 211 -16.86 -30.81 24.14
N SER A 212 -16.44 -30.23 25.27
CA SER A 212 -17.04 -30.45 26.58
C SER A 212 -18.14 -29.44 26.93
N ASN A 213 -18.54 -28.55 25.99
CA ASN A 213 -19.54 -27.49 26.20
C ASN A 213 -19.22 -26.52 27.36
N PHE A 214 -17.94 -26.34 27.70
CA PHE A 214 -17.50 -25.35 28.68
C PHE A 214 -17.39 -23.95 28.07
N PRO A 215 -17.67 -22.89 28.84
CA PRO A 215 -17.52 -21.52 28.35
C PRO A 215 -16.05 -21.21 28.07
N ARG A 216 -15.78 -20.63 26.89
CA ARG A 216 -14.44 -20.24 26.48
C ARG A 216 -14.00 -18.95 27.18
N PRO A 217 -12.75 -18.88 27.71
CA PRO A 217 -12.20 -17.64 28.24
C PRO A 217 -12.19 -16.53 27.18
N LYS A 218 -12.83 -15.40 27.48
CA LYS A 218 -12.94 -14.26 26.53
C LYS A 218 -11.60 -13.84 25.89
N PRO A 219 -10.48 -13.73 26.62
CA PRO A 219 -9.20 -13.33 26.02
C PRO A 219 -8.70 -14.30 24.94
N LEU A 220 -8.89 -15.61 25.14
CA LEU A 220 -8.48 -16.64 24.18
C LEU A 220 -9.43 -16.70 22.98
N ALA A 221 -10.73 -16.49 23.19
CA ALA A 221 -11.69 -16.40 22.10
C ALA A 221 -11.41 -15.20 21.17
N LEU A 222 -11.04 -14.05 21.73
CA LEU A 222 -10.65 -12.87 20.94
C LEU A 222 -9.34 -13.08 20.18
N ALA A 223 -8.37 -13.79 20.78
CA ALA A 223 -7.14 -14.17 20.09
C ALA A 223 -7.42 -15.11 18.91
N ALA A 224 -8.26 -16.13 19.10
CA ALA A 224 -8.70 -17.04 18.04
C ALA A 224 -9.41 -16.28 16.90
N GLU A 225 -10.33 -15.38 17.26
CA GLU A 225 -11.03 -14.49 16.31
C GLU A 225 -10.06 -13.68 15.47
N PHE A 226 -9.10 -13.01 16.10
CA PHE A 226 -8.13 -12.20 15.38
C PHE A 226 -7.26 -13.06 14.44
N VAL A 227 -6.74 -14.18 14.95
CA VAL A 227 -5.80 -15.04 14.22
C VAL A 227 -6.47 -15.72 13.01
N LEU A 228 -7.66 -16.28 13.18
CA LEU A 228 -8.39 -16.95 12.09
C LEU A 228 -8.82 -15.97 11.01
N ASN A 229 -9.33 -14.79 11.38
CA ASN A 229 -9.68 -13.76 10.41
C ASN A 229 -8.44 -13.22 9.67
N ALA A 230 -7.32 -13.01 10.37
CA ALA A 230 -6.07 -12.57 9.74
C ALA A 230 -5.51 -13.63 8.78
N ALA A 231 -5.55 -14.91 9.16
CA ALA A 231 -5.12 -16.03 8.31
C ALA A 231 -5.96 -16.11 7.03
N LEU A 232 -7.29 -16.07 7.13
CA LEU A 232 -8.19 -16.08 5.97
C LEU A 232 -7.96 -14.88 5.05
N ARG A 233 -7.80 -13.67 5.61
CA ARG A 233 -7.48 -12.46 4.83
C ARG A 233 -6.15 -12.61 4.10
N ARG A 234 -5.13 -13.22 4.73
CA ARG A 234 -3.82 -13.47 4.14
C ARG A 234 -3.93 -14.46 2.98
N GLU A 235 -4.62 -15.59 3.16
CA GLU A 235 -4.84 -16.58 2.08
C GLU A 235 -5.58 -15.97 0.89
N PHE A 236 -6.56 -15.11 1.13
CA PHE A 236 -7.29 -14.42 0.05
C PHE A 236 -6.42 -13.41 -0.69
N ARG A 237 -5.44 -12.78 -0.03
CA ARG A 237 -4.49 -11.85 -0.67
C ARG A 237 -3.38 -12.54 -1.48
N LYS A 238 -3.08 -13.82 -1.25
CA LYS A 238 -2.08 -14.56 -2.04
C LYS A 238 -2.48 -14.65 -3.51
N ASP A 239 -1.51 -14.61 -4.41
CA ASP A 239 -1.74 -14.82 -5.86
C ASP A 239 -2.28 -16.22 -6.14
N PHE A 240 -1.75 -17.21 -5.43
CA PHE A 240 -2.25 -18.58 -5.43
C PHE A 240 -3.03 -18.85 -4.15
N LEU A 241 -4.32 -19.16 -4.30
CA LEU A 241 -5.19 -19.50 -3.18
C LEU A 241 -5.10 -21.00 -2.92
N ASP A 242 -4.73 -21.36 -1.70
CA ASP A 242 -4.79 -22.74 -1.23
C ASP A 242 -6.20 -23.04 -0.72
N LEU A 243 -6.96 -23.82 -1.49
CA LEU A 243 -8.36 -24.14 -1.18
C LEU A 243 -8.47 -25.05 0.05
N ASP A 244 -7.49 -25.92 0.27
CA ASP A 244 -7.50 -26.87 1.39
C ASP A 244 -7.23 -26.13 2.70
N GLU A 245 -6.27 -25.20 2.70
CA GLU A 245 -5.99 -24.36 3.86
C GLU A 245 -7.18 -23.44 4.19
N VAL A 246 -7.81 -22.84 3.18
CA VAL A 246 -9.00 -22.02 3.39
C VAL A 246 -10.15 -22.83 4.00
N ARG A 247 -10.40 -24.05 3.51
CA ARG A 247 -11.42 -24.95 4.07
C ARG A 247 -11.11 -25.34 5.51
N LYS A 248 -9.84 -25.66 5.81
CA LYS A 248 -9.37 -25.95 7.16
C LYS A 248 -9.64 -24.78 8.11
N LEU A 249 -9.29 -23.56 7.72
CA LEU A 249 -9.51 -22.35 8.53
C LEU A 249 -11.01 -22.07 8.78
N PHE A 250 -11.88 -22.31 7.79
CA PHE A 250 -13.32 -22.19 7.99
C PHE A 250 -13.88 -23.26 8.93
N ASN A 251 -13.40 -24.50 8.84
CA ASN A 251 -13.80 -25.56 9.75
C ASN A 251 -13.32 -25.27 11.18
N GLU A 252 -12.07 -24.84 11.38
CA GLU A 252 -11.57 -24.41 12.69
C GLU A 252 -12.42 -23.27 13.26
N ALA A 253 -12.74 -22.24 12.47
CA ALA A 253 -13.60 -21.15 12.93
C ALA A 253 -15.01 -21.61 13.31
N LYS A 254 -15.55 -22.61 12.61
CA LYS A 254 -16.87 -23.19 12.89
C LYS A 254 -16.86 -24.05 14.15
N ASP A 255 -15.90 -24.96 14.27
CA ASP A 255 -15.75 -25.88 15.40
C ASP A 255 -15.48 -25.10 16.69
N GLU A 256 -14.71 -24.02 16.57
CA GLU A 256 -14.46 -23.13 17.68
C GLU A 256 -15.54 -22.06 17.85
N GLY A 257 -16.56 -21.94 16.98
CA GLY A 257 -17.61 -20.91 17.12
C GLY A 257 -17.03 -19.48 17.18
N VAL A 258 -16.05 -19.19 16.34
CA VAL A 258 -15.41 -17.89 16.20
C VAL A 258 -16.16 -17.03 15.18
N PRO A 259 -16.51 -15.78 15.50
CA PRO A 259 -17.16 -14.91 14.54
C PRO A 259 -16.19 -14.50 13.42
N LEU A 260 -16.60 -14.72 12.17
CA LEU A 260 -15.83 -14.34 10.99
C LEU A 260 -16.24 -12.95 10.51
N ASP A 261 -15.26 -12.15 10.09
CA ASP A 261 -15.45 -10.88 9.39
C ASP A 261 -15.97 -11.13 7.97
N SER A 262 -17.23 -11.51 7.91
CA SER A 262 -17.94 -11.88 6.69
C SER A 262 -17.91 -10.75 5.66
N ALA A 263 -18.02 -9.49 6.11
CA ALA A 263 -18.01 -8.33 5.22
C ALA A 263 -16.64 -8.10 4.58
N GLY A 264 -15.55 -8.10 5.38
CA GLY A 264 -14.21 -7.92 4.85
C GLY A 264 -13.75 -9.11 3.99
N LEU A 265 -14.07 -10.34 4.40
CA LEU A 265 -13.75 -11.55 3.64
C LEU A 265 -14.53 -11.62 2.32
N ALA A 266 -15.82 -11.26 2.31
CA ALA A 266 -16.62 -11.19 1.08
C ALA A 266 -16.06 -10.18 0.09
N TYR A 267 -15.64 -9.00 0.56
CA TYR A 267 -15.02 -7.98 -0.28
C TYR A 267 -13.70 -8.44 -0.90
N LEU A 268 -12.85 -9.13 -0.13
CA LEU A 268 -11.61 -9.68 -0.66
C LEU A 268 -11.87 -10.74 -1.75
N MET A 269 -12.86 -11.60 -1.54
CA MET A 269 -13.24 -12.62 -2.51
C MET A 269 -13.84 -12.02 -3.78
N GLU A 270 -14.74 -11.03 -3.65
CA GLU A 270 -15.29 -10.27 -4.78
C GLU A 270 -14.16 -9.65 -5.61
N ARG A 271 -13.22 -8.95 -4.96
CA ARG A 271 -12.10 -8.30 -5.65
C ARG A 271 -11.22 -9.32 -6.38
N LYS A 272 -10.93 -10.47 -5.77
CA LYS A 272 -10.11 -11.52 -6.37
C LYS A 272 -10.77 -12.12 -7.62
N LEU A 273 -12.05 -12.48 -7.51
CA LEU A 273 -12.83 -13.00 -8.64
C LEU A 273 -12.91 -11.99 -9.78
N ASN A 274 -13.12 -10.71 -9.48
CA ASN A 274 -13.15 -9.65 -10.48
C ASN A 274 -11.81 -9.53 -11.23
N VAL A 275 -10.68 -9.56 -10.53
CA VAL A 275 -9.36 -9.50 -11.16
C VAL A 275 -9.12 -10.72 -12.05
N LEU A 276 -9.42 -11.92 -11.57
CA LEU A 276 -9.26 -13.15 -12.35
C LEU A 276 -10.15 -13.17 -13.59
N MET A 277 -11.40 -12.72 -13.47
CA MET A 277 -12.33 -12.67 -14.60
C MET A 277 -11.89 -11.65 -15.66
N GLN A 278 -11.35 -10.50 -15.24
CA GLN A 278 -10.74 -9.53 -16.17
C GLN A 278 -9.50 -10.08 -16.86
N GLN A 279 -8.65 -10.84 -16.15
CA GLN A 279 -7.50 -11.52 -16.76
C GLN A 279 -7.95 -12.57 -17.77
N PHE A 280 -8.99 -13.33 -17.44
CA PHE A 280 -9.59 -14.31 -18.34
C PHE A 280 -10.16 -13.65 -19.61
N GLN A 281 -10.87 -12.52 -19.50
CA GLN A 281 -11.34 -11.78 -20.68
C GLN A 281 -10.23 -11.36 -21.63
N ARG A 282 -9.06 -10.98 -21.09
CA ARG A 282 -7.89 -10.60 -21.92
C ARG A 282 -7.20 -11.81 -22.55
N ARG A 283 -7.32 -12.99 -21.94
CA ARG A 283 -6.69 -14.24 -22.39
C ARG A 283 -7.68 -15.40 -22.28
N PRO A 284 -8.74 -15.41 -23.11
CA PRO A 284 -9.86 -16.33 -22.93
C PRO A 284 -9.48 -17.79 -23.18
N GLN A 285 -8.43 -18.06 -23.96
CA GLN A 285 -7.90 -19.41 -24.21
C GLN A 285 -7.22 -20.05 -22.99
N ASN A 286 -6.98 -19.30 -21.90
CA ASN A 286 -6.27 -19.81 -20.74
C ASN A 286 -7.17 -20.70 -19.87
N LEU A 287 -7.13 -22.02 -20.12
CA LEU A 287 -7.83 -23.04 -19.37
C LEU A 287 -7.49 -23.03 -17.87
N GLY A 288 -6.24 -22.70 -17.51
CA GLY A 288 -5.80 -22.62 -16.12
C GLY A 288 -6.51 -21.51 -15.34
N LEU A 289 -6.72 -20.35 -15.96
CA LEU A 289 -7.51 -19.26 -15.34
C LEU A 289 -8.99 -19.65 -15.20
N LEU A 290 -9.56 -20.31 -16.21
CA LEU A 290 -10.95 -20.78 -16.17
C LEU A 290 -11.18 -21.78 -15.03
N ARG A 291 -10.30 -22.79 -14.90
CA ARG A 291 -10.37 -23.77 -13.80
C ARG A 291 -10.18 -23.12 -12.44
N LYS A 292 -9.27 -22.14 -12.30
CA LYS A 292 -9.11 -21.38 -11.06
C LYS A 292 -10.37 -20.63 -10.65
N ILE A 293 -11.05 -19.98 -11.60
CA ILE A 293 -12.30 -19.26 -11.33
C ILE A 293 -13.39 -20.25 -10.91
N LEU A 294 -13.50 -21.41 -11.59
CA LEU A 294 -14.44 -22.47 -11.22
C LEU A 294 -14.22 -22.96 -9.79
N SER A 295 -12.99 -23.29 -9.40
CA SER A 295 -12.70 -23.78 -8.05
C SER A 295 -13.00 -22.72 -6.97
N LEU A 296 -12.81 -21.43 -7.27
CA LEU A 296 -13.22 -20.36 -6.36
C LEU A 296 -14.75 -20.24 -6.24
N LEU A 297 -15.50 -20.38 -7.34
CA LEU A 297 -16.97 -20.37 -7.29
C LEU A 297 -17.53 -21.62 -6.58
N GLU A 298 -16.85 -22.76 -6.67
CA GLU A 298 -17.19 -23.94 -5.88
C GLU A 298 -17.00 -23.68 -4.39
N LEU A 299 -15.88 -23.07 -4.01
CA LEU A 299 -15.63 -22.66 -2.62
C LEU A 299 -16.72 -21.72 -2.09
N LEU A 300 -17.27 -20.82 -2.91
CA LEU A 300 -18.35 -19.91 -2.48
C LEU A 300 -19.58 -20.62 -1.93
N LYS A 301 -19.84 -21.87 -2.36
CA LYS A 301 -20.98 -22.67 -1.85
C LYS A 301 -20.77 -23.12 -0.42
N ASP A 302 -19.52 -23.28 -0.01
CA ASP A 302 -19.11 -23.74 1.31
C ASP A 302 -18.93 -22.56 2.30
N LEU A 303 -19.01 -21.32 1.82
CA LEU A 303 -18.77 -20.13 2.65
C LEU A 303 -19.98 -19.79 3.54
N PRO A 304 -19.74 -19.34 4.79
CA PRO A 304 -20.80 -18.90 5.70
C PRO A 304 -21.36 -17.50 5.38
N PHE A 305 -20.93 -16.87 4.28
CA PHE A 305 -21.33 -15.53 3.88
C PHE A 305 -21.52 -15.40 2.37
N ALA A 306 -22.38 -14.45 1.96
CA ALA A 306 -22.64 -14.18 0.55
C ALA A 306 -21.56 -13.25 -0.06
N VAL A 307 -21.12 -13.59 -1.26
CA VAL A 307 -20.21 -12.75 -2.06
C VAL A 307 -20.98 -12.14 -3.23
N ASN A 308 -20.76 -10.85 -3.50
CA ASN A 308 -21.39 -10.18 -4.63
C ASN A 308 -20.71 -10.58 -5.95
N LEU A 309 -21.46 -11.23 -6.84
CA LEU A 309 -20.95 -11.74 -8.13
C LEU A 309 -21.37 -10.90 -9.34
N TRP A 310 -22.11 -9.79 -9.15
CA TRP A 310 -22.71 -9.03 -10.24
C TRP A 310 -21.72 -8.63 -11.34
N LYS A 311 -20.51 -8.20 -10.96
CA LYS A 311 -19.46 -7.86 -11.94
C LYS A 311 -18.95 -9.08 -12.69
N VAL A 312 -18.74 -10.19 -12.00
CA VAL A 312 -18.28 -11.46 -12.59
C VAL A 312 -19.31 -12.00 -13.57
N GLU A 313 -20.59 -11.98 -13.18
CA GLU A 313 -21.74 -12.35 -14.01
C GLU A 313 -21.80 -11.53 -15.31
N ASN A 314 -21.67 -10.20 -15.20
CA ASN A 314 -21.66 -9.31 -16.36
C ASN A 314 -20.46 -9.57 -17.29
N LEU A 315 -19.27 -9.77 -16.72
CA LEU A 315 -18.08 -10.07 -17.51
C LEU A 315 -18.22 -11.42 -18.23
N TYR A 316 -18.80 -12.44 -17.58
CA TYR A 316 -19.07 -13.74 -18.18
C TYR A 316 -20.05 -13.63 -19.34
N TYR A 317 -21.16 -12.91 -19.13
CA TYR A 317 -22.17 -12.69 -20.17
C TYR A 317 -21.63 -11.96 -21.41
N GLN A 318 -20.74 -10.99 -21.20
CA GLN A 318 -20.06 -10.31 -22.32
C GLN A 318 -19.16 -11.28 -23.10
N THR A 319 -18.38 -12.10 -22.40
CA THR A 319 -17.50 -13.10 -23.02
C THR A 319 -18.28 -14.19 -23.74
N SER A 320 -19.42 -14.63 -23.18
CA SER A 320 -20.27 -15.65 -23.80
C SER A 320 -20.93 -15.16 -25.09
N LYS A 321 -21.18 -13.86 -25.23
CA LYS A 321 -21.75 -13.29 -26.46
C LYS A 321 -20.70 -12.95 -27.52
N ALA A 322 -19.59 -12.33 -27.11
CA ALA A 322 -18.60 -11.81 -28.06
C ALA A 322 -17.56 -12.84 -28.46
N THR A 323 -17.01 -13.59 -27.49
CA THR A 323 -15.74 -14.32 -27.69
C THR A 323 -15.94 -15.83 -27.73
N TYR A 324 -16.92 -16.36 -26.99
CA TYR A 324 -17.20 -17.80 -26.94
C TYR A 324 -17.56 -18.39 -28.32
N PRO A 325 -18.47 -17.81 -29.14
CA PRO A 325 -18.81 -18.36 -30.45
C PRO A 325 -17.62 -18.33 -31.43
N GLU A 326 -16.80 -17.28 -31.36
CA GLU A 326 -15.64 -17.08 -32.23
C GLU A 326 -14.52 -18.09 -31.93
N LEU A 327 -14.22 -18.31 -30.64
CA LEU A 327 -13.19 -19.26 -30.21
C LEU A 327 -13.56 -20.71 -30.53
N VAL A 328 -14.84 -21.08 -30.35
CA VAL A 328 -15.32 -22.44 -30.66
C VAL A 328 -15.35 -22.68 -32.17
N SER A 329 -15.80 -21.70 -32.96
CA SER A 329 -15.87 -21.82 -34.42
C SER A 329 -14.50 -21.83 -35.10
N SER A 330 -13.50 -21.17 -34.51
CA SER A 330 -12.12 -21.13 -35.03
C SER A 330 -11.25 -22.32 -34.62
N GLY A 331 -11.74 -23.21 -33.75
CA GLY A 331 -10.96 -24.33 -33.22
C GLY A 331 -9.81 -23.90 -32.30
N ALA A 332 -9.78 -22.64 -31.86
CA ALA A 332 -8.70 -22.08 -31.06
C ALA A 332 -8.68 -22.57 -29.59
N VAL A 333 -9.70 -23.34 -29.18
CA VAL A 333 -9.84 -23.87 -27.82
C VAL A 333 -10.24 -25.36 -27.85
N PRO A 334 -9.71 -26.19 -26.92
CA PRO A 334 -10.10 -27.59 -26.81
C PRO A 334 -11.56 -27.77 -26.35
N ALA A 335 -12.16 -28.93 -26.63
CA ALA A 335 -13.51 -29.28 -26.15
C ALA A 335 -13.65 -29.22 -24.61
N GLU A 336 -12.58 -29.53 -23.87
CA GLU A 336 -12.52 -29.39 -22.40
C GLU A 336 -12.77 -27.96 -21.94
N TRP A 337 -12.25 -26.97 -22.69
CA TRP A 337 -12.43 -25.56 -22.37
C TRP A 337 -13.90 -25.15 -22.49
N SER A 338 -14.59 -25.60 -23.55
CA SER A 338 -16.02 -25.32 -23.74
C SER A 338 -16.86 -25.92 -22.63
N ASN A 339 -16.53 -27.14 -22.18
CA ASN A 339 -17.21 -27.77 -21.04
C ASN A 339 -17.01 -26.98 -19.73
N ASP A 340 -15.75 -26.61 -19.42
CA ASP A 340 -15.44 -25.82 -18.23
C ASP A 340 -16.07 -24.41 -18.30
N PHE A 341 -16.18 -23.81 -19.49
CA PHE A 341 -16.83 -22.51 -19.69
C PHE A 341 -18.36 -22.59 -19.47
N LEU A 342 -19.00 -23.68 -19.87
CA LEU A 342 -20.43 -23.90 -19.62
C LEU A 342 -20.69 -24.21 -18.13
N LYS A 343 -19.80 -24.98 -17.47
CA LYS A 343 -19.84 -25.17 -16.01
C LYS A 343 -19.74 -23.84 -15.27
N LEU A 344 -18.93 -22.91 -15.78
CA LEU A 344 -18.79 -21.57 -15.18
C LEU A 344 -20.12 -20.80 -15.26
N GLY A 345 -20.81 -20.86 -16.41
CA GLY A 345 -22.14 -20.28 -16.55
C GLY A 345 -23.15 -20.90 -15.58
N HIS A 346 -23.15 -22.22 -15.44
CA HIS A 346 -24.02 -22.90 -14.49
C HIS A 346 -23.74 -22.48 -13.03
N ALA A 347 -22.46 -22.36 -12.64
CA ALA A 347 -22.06 -21.87 -11.32
C ALA A 347 -22.51 -20.42 -11.05
N LEU A 348 -22.50 -19.58 -12.09
CA LEU A 348 -22.98 -18.19 -12.06
C LEU A 348 -24.50 -18.05 -12.29
N ARG A 349 -25.24 -19.16 -12.42
CA ARG A 349 -26.67 -19.19 -12.76
C ARG A 349 -27.03 -18.49 -14.09
N ILE A 350 -26.08 -18.41 -15.02
CA ILE A 350 -26.26 -17.87 -16.38
C ILE A 350 -26.30 -19.05 -17.36
N ARG A 351 -27.40 -19.22 -18.08
CA ARG A 351 -27.51 -20.22 -19.14
C ARG A 351 -26.97 -19.65 -20.45
N VAL A 352 -26.01 -20.36 -21.04
CA VAL A 352 -25.45 -20.10 -22.37
C VAL A 352 -25.68 -21.36 -23.20
N GLU A 353 -26.19 -21.21 -24.42
CA GLU A 353 -26.36 -22.33 -25.35
C GLU A 353 -24.97 -22.79 -25.86
N ALA A 354 -24.76 -24.11 -25.91
CA ALA A 354 -23.53 -24.68 -26.43
C ALA A 354 -23.42 -24.39 -27.93
N VAL A 355 -22.29 -23.82 -28.35
CA VAL A 355 -21.98 -23.68 -29.78
C VAL A 355 -21.35 -24.98 -30.25
N GLU A 356 -21.92 -25.61 -31.28
CA GLU A 356 -21.36 -26.83 -31.87
C GLU A 356 -20.04 -26.50 -32.57
N SER A 357 -18.95 -27.19 -32.20
CA SER A 357 -17.70 -27.15 -32.95
C SER A 357 -17.95 -27.75 -34.34
N ARG A 358 -17.75 -26.99 -35.42
CA ARG A 358 -17.79 -27.56 -36.77
C ARG A 358 -16.76 -28.69 -36.85
N PRO A 359 -17.16 -29.94 -37.17
CA PRO A 359 -16.19 -30.98 -37.46
C PRO A 359 -15.40 -30.57 -38.70
N GLU A 360 -14.09 -30.76 -38.69
CA GLU A 360 -13.26 -30.72 -39.89
C GLU A 360 -13.92 -31.59 -40.96
N THR A 361 -14.40 -30.96 -42.03
CA THR A 361 -14.89 -31.67 -43.20
C THR A 361 -13.74 -32.51 -43.73
N GLN A 362 -13.91 -33.82 -43.64
CA GLN A 362 -13.04 -34.83 -44.23
C GLN A 362 -12.64 -34.43 -45.65
N LEU A 363 -11.33 -34.31 -45.86
CA LEU A 363 -10.70 -34.61 -47.13
C LEU A 363 -11.14 -36.02 -47.54
N ALA A 364 -12.12 -36.12 -48.45
CA ALA A 364 -12.48 -37.37 -49.10
C ALA A 364 -12.83 -37.09 -50.57
N THR A 365 -11.80 -37.20 -51.40
CA THR A 365 -11.80 -37.91 -52.69
C THR A 365 -13.11 -37.88 -53.50
N ALA A 366 -13.11 -37.11 -54.59
CA ALA A 366 -13.86 -37.46 -55.79
C ALA A 366 -12.84 -37.59 -56.94
N SER A 367 -12.78 -38.81 -57.48
CA SER A 367 -12.01 -39.22 -58.65
C SER A 367 -12.44 -38.52 -59.94
#